data_AF-A0A7W0RA91-F1
#
_entry.id   AF-A0A7W0RA91-F1
#
_cell.length_a   1.000
_cell.length_b   1.000
_cell.length_c   1.000
_cell.angle_alpha   90.00
_cell.angle_beta   90.00
_cell.angle_gamma   90.00
#
_symmetry.space_group_name_H-M   'P 1'
#
loop_
_entity.id
_entity.type
_entity.pdbx_description
1 polymer ?
#
loop_
_entity_poly.entity_id
_entity_poly.type
_entity_poly.pdbx_seq_one_letter_code
_entity_poly.pdbx_strand_id
1 'polypeptide(L)' 'MVTIDGVVTSSWGLPLVPFKFYKVDDGTGEVTVVSKNGRTPSKGARVRVRGKVGDVATFGGQAVGLHLQERDLDFKGR' A
#
# COMPACT_ATOMS: atom_id res chain seq x y z
N MET A 1 12.02 7.99 -5.82
CA MET A 1 10.96 7.77 -4.82
C MET A 1 9.72 8.47 -5.33
N VAL A 2 8.54 7.94 -5.05
CA VAL A 2 7.24 8.52 -5.42
C VAL A 2 6.41 8.69 -4.16
N THR A 3 5.61 9.75 -4.12
CA THR A 3 4.62 9.99 -3.08
C THR A 3 3.23 10.03 -3.70
N ILE A 4 2.30 9.31 -3.08
CA ILE A 4 0.88 9.27 -3.46
C ILE A 4 0.02 9.67 -2.26
N ASP A 5 -0.99 10.47 -2.53
CA ASP A 5 -1.99 10.93 -1.59
C ASP A 5 -3.34 10.34 -2.02
N GLY A 6 -4.09 9.72 -1.10
CA GLY A 6 -5.32 9.04 -1.50
C GLY A 6 -6.10 8.40 -0.37
N VAL A 7 -7.06 7.56 -0.75
CA VAL A 7 -7.94 6.81 0.15
C VAL A 7 -7.70 5.31 0.01
N VAL A 8 -7.57 4.61 1.13
CA VAL A 8 -7.41 3.15 1.12
C VAL A 8 -8.72 2.48 0.70
N THR A 9 -8.71 1.74 -0.41
CA THR A 9 -9.91 1.06 -0.96
C THR A 9 -10.00 -0.40 -0.56
N SER A 10 -8.84 -1.04 -0.37
CA SER A 10 -8.70 -2.43 0.09
C SER A 10 -7.47 -2.56 0.98
N SER A 11 -7.52 -3.46 1.95
CA SER A 11 -6.44 -3.71 2.89
C SER A 11 -6.38 -5.19 3.18
N TRP A 12 -5.24 -5.81 2.92
CA TRP A 12 -4.98 -7.22 3.17
C TRP A 12 -3.72 -7.37 4.02
N GLY A 13 -3.94 -7.86 5.24
CA GLY A 13 -2.89 -8.12 6.21
C GLY A 13 -3.52 -8.61 7.50
N LEU A 14 -3.42 -9.91 7.75
CA LEU A 14 -3.83 -10.51 9.01
C LEU A 14 -2.60 -10.72 9.92
N PRO A 15 -2.78 -10.80 11.25
CA PRO A 15 -1.78 -11.41 12.10
C PRO A 15 -1.41 -12.80 11.54
N LEU A 16 -0.11 -13.14 11.54
CA LEU A 16 0.46 -14.42 11.10
C LEU A 16 0.64 -14.64 9.58
N VAL A 17 0.06 -13.84 8.69
CA VAL A 17 0.42 -13.93 7.26
C VAL A 17 1.66 -13.09 6.96
N PRO A 18 2.65 -13.59 6.19
CA PRO A 18 3.89 -12.85 5.89
C PRO A 18 3.68 -11.65 4.97
N PHE A 19 2.45 -11.43 4.51
CA PHE A 19 2.15 -10.56 3.39
C PHE A 19 1.15 -9.47 3.80
N LYS A 20 1.60 -8.23 3.80
CA LYS A 20 0.81 -7.02 4.06
C LYS A 20 0.81 -6.09 2.85
N PHE A 21 -0.35 -5.85 2.26
CA PHE A 21 -0.51 -4.93 1.16
C PHE A 21 -1.90 -4.31 1.16
N TYR A 22 -2.01 -3.14 0.55
CA TYR A 22 -3.25 -2.39 0.50
C TYR A 22 -3.33 -1.61 -0.82
N LYS A 23 -4.53 -1.18 -1.19
CA LYS A 23 -4.76 -0.38 -2.38
C LYS A 23 -5.11 1.05 -1.97
N VAL A 24 -4.53 2.01 -2.67
CA VAL A 24 -4.81 3.44 -2.51
C VAL A 24 -5.38 3.96 -3.81
N ASP A 25 -6.54 4.58 -3.75
CA ASP A 25 -7.10 5.38 -4.83
C ASP A 25 -6.61 6.83 -4.69
N ASP A 26 -5.86 7.30 -5.69
CA ASP A 26 -5.29 8.65 -5.75
C ASP A 26 -6.16 9.65 -6.55
N GLY A 27 -7.35 9.22 -7.00
CA GLY A 27 -8.26 9.98 -7.84
C GLY A 27 -8.05 9.78 -9.34
N THR A 28 -6.96 9.13 -9.75
CA THR A 28 -6.70 8.74 -11.15
C THR A 28 -6.81 7.23 -11.37
N GLY A 29 -6.61 6.44 -10.32
CA GLY A 29 -6.74 5.00 -10.32
C GLY A 29 -6.29 4.40 -9.00
N GLU A 30 -6.21 3.06 -8.97
CA GLU A 30 -5.75 2.34 -7.78
C GLU A 30 -4.27 1.94 -7.91
N VAL A 31 -3.49 2.24 -6.86
CA VAL A 31 -2.12 1.76 -6.71
C VAL A 31 -2.06 0.68 -5.63
N THR A 32 -1.45 -0.46 -5.96
CA THR A 32 -1.13 -1.48 -4.96
C THR A 32 0.13 -1.07 -4.19
N VAL A 33 0.02 -0.99 -2.88
CA VAL A 33 1.11 -0.68 -1.96
C VAL A 33 1.48 -1.93 -1.19
N VAL A 34 2.74 -2.34 -1.28
CA VAL A 34 3.32 -3.41 -0.47
C VAL A 34 3.91 -2.78 0.78
N SER A 35 3.34 -3.11 1.95
CA SER A 35 3.80 -2.57 3.23
C SER A 35 5.07 -3.29 3.68
N LYS A 36 6.04 -2.51 4.15
CA LYS A 36 7.27 -3.05 4.74
C LYS A 36 7.23 -3.10 6.27
N ASN A 37 6.39 -2.28 6.90
CA ASN A 37 6.46 -2.03 8.34
C ASN A 37 5.08 -2.16 9.01
N GLY A 38 4.94 -3.14 9.92
CA GLY A 38 4.03 -3.12 11.09
C GLY A 38 2.52 -3.01 10.84
N ARG A 39 2.04 -1.87 10.35
CA ARG A 39 0.62 -1.48 10.28
C ARG A 39 0.16 -1.34 8.84
N THR A 40 -0.91 -2.04 8.52
CA THR A 40 -1.66 -1.81 7.28
C THR A 40 -2.80 -0.85 7.61
N PRO A 41 -2.95 0.28 6.89
CA PRO A 41 -4.09 1.16 7.10
C PRO A 41 -5.40 0.45 6.76
N SER A 42 -6.47 0.78 7.50
CA SER A 42 -7.80 0.24 7.26
C SER A 42 -8.44 0.87 6.02
N LYS A 43 -9.38 0.15 5.39
CA LYS A 43 -10.21 0.70 4.32
C LYS A 43 -10.89 2.01 4.77
N GLY A 44 -10.91 3.01 3.89
CA GLY A 44 -11.43 4.35 4.15
C GLY A 44 -10.42 5.33 4.77
N ALA A 45 -9.25 4.87 5.21
CA ALA A 45 -8.22 5.77 5.74
C ALA A 45 -7.68 6.68 4.63
N ARG A 46 -7.53 7.97 4.94
CA ARG A 46 -6.79 8.93 4.10
C ARG A 46 -5.31 8.85 4.44
N VAL A 47 -4.49 8.60 3.44
CA VAL A 47 -3.06 8.37 3.63
C VAL A 47 -2.21 9.16 2.65
N ARG A 48 -0.97 9.42 3.06
CA ARG A 48 0.13 9.78 2.18
C ARG A 48 1.18 8.69 2.28
N VAL A 49 1.51 8.06 1.15
CA VAL A 49 2.47 6.97 1.08
C VAL A 49 3.67 7.41 0.28
N ARG A 50 4.88 7.21 0.80
CA ARG A 50 6.13 7.38 0.05
C ARG A 50 6.77 6.02 -0.17
N GLY A 51 7.26 5.78 -1.39
CA GLY A 51 7.86 4.50 -1.73
C GLY A 51 8.70 4.48 -3.01
N LYS A 52 9.09 3.28 -3.43
CA LYS A 52 9.73 3.03 -4.73
C LYS A 52 8.79 2.20 -5.59
N VAL A 53 8.62 2.60 -6.84
CA VAL A 53 7.85 1.83 -7.82
C VAL A 53 8.65 0.60 -8.24
N GLY A 54 7.97 -0.53 -8.39
CA GLY A 54 8.53 -1.76 -8.95
C GLY A 54 7.51 -2.42 -9.89
N ASP A 55 8.01 -3.08 -10.93
CA ASP A 55 7.17 -3.54 -12.04
C ASP A 55 6.59 -4.94 -11.81
N VAL A 56 7.27 -5.79 -11.04
CA VAL A 56 6.83 -7.13 -10.69
C VAL A 56 7.41 -7.54 -9.34
N ALA A 57 6.56 -7.99 -8.41
CA ALA A 57 6.96 -8.68 -7.19
C ALA A 57 6.06 -9.89 -6.93
N THR A 58 6.62 -10.97 -6.40
CA THR A 58 5.83 -12.07 -5.85
C THR A 58 5.61 -11.81 -4.36
N PHE A 59 4.36 -11.68 -3.96
CA PHE A 59 3.98 -11.44 -2.58
C PHE A 59 2.90 -12.45 -2.19
N GLY A 60 3.24 -13.37 -1.30
CA GLY A 60 2.33 -14.45 -0.90
C GLY A 60 2.05 -15.48 -1.97
N GLY A 61 3.00 -15.70 -2.87
CA GLY A 61 2.80 -16.55 -4.05
C GLY A 61 1.94 -15.88 -5.13
N GLN A 62 1.40 -14.69 -4.87
CA GLN A 62 0.67 -13.90 -5.86
C GLN A 62 1.62 -12.93 -6.56
N ALA A 63 1.62 -12.96 -7.89
CA ALA A 63 2.31 -11.92 -8.67
C ALA A 63 1.54 -10.60 -8.53
N VAL A 64 2.22 -9.59 -8.01
CA VAL A 64 1.78 -8.20 -8.02
C VAL A 64 2.58 -7.52 -9.13
N GLY A 65 1.87 -6.95 -10.11
CA GLY A 65 2.50 -6.19 -11.20
C GLY A 65 3.07 -4.86 -10.69
N LEU A 66 2.74 -3.76 -11.38
CA LEU A 66 3.16 -2.44 -10.94
C LEU A 66 2.67 -2.17 -9.51
N HIS A 67 3.61 -1.91 -8.61
CA HIS A 67 3.32 -1.66 -7.21
C HIS A 67 4.26 -0.63 -6.61
N LEU A 68 3.81 -0.03 -5.51
CA LEU A 68 4.64 0.83 -4.69
C LEU A 68 5.13 0.05 -3.48
N GLN A 69 6.44 -0.10 -3.35
CA GLN A 69 7.04 -0.60 -2.12
C GLN A 69 7.17 0.55 -1.11
N GLU A 70 6.40 0.45 -0.03
CA GLU A 70 6.32 1.46 1.04
C GLU A 70 7.68 1.71 1.70
N ARG A 71 7.92 2.99 2.01
CA ARG A 71 9.04 3.47 2.84
C ARG A 71 8.51 4.25 4.03
N ASP A 72 7.58 5.18 3.78
CA ASP A 72 6.92 5.97 4.81
C ASP A 72 5.40 5.99 4.57
N LEU A 73 4.64 6.07 5.66
CA LEU A 73 3.17 6.11 5.67
C LEU A 73 2.69 7.13 6.69
N ASP A 74 1.98 8.15 6.23
CA ASP A 74 1.32 9.15 7.06
C ASP A 74 -0.21 9.02 6.97
N PHE A 75 -0.88 9.09 8.11
CA PHE A 75 -2.34 9.15 8.19
C PHE A 75 -2.80 10.60 8.20
N LYS A 76 -3.67 11.00 7.28
CA LYS A 76 -4.22 12.36 7.26
C LYS A 76 -5.45 12.46 8.16
N GLY A 77 -5.45 13.45 9.06
CA GLY A 77 -6.57 13.75 9.95
C GLY A 77 -6.38 13.27 11.39
N ARG A 78 -5.14 13.13 11.85
CA ARG A 78 -4.79 12.96 13.25
C ARG A 78 -3.83 14.07 13.68
#